data_AF-A0A2A5RQ48-F1
#
_entry.id   AF-A0A2A5RQ48-F1
#
_cell.length_a   1.000
_cell.length_b   1.000
_cell.length_c   1.000
_cell.angle_alpha   90.00
_cell.angle_beta   90.00
_cell.angle_gamma   90.00
#
_symmetry.space_group_name_H-M   'P 1'
#
loop_
_entity.id
_entity.type
_entity.pdbx_description
1 polymer ?
#
loop_
_entity_poly.entity_id
_entity_poly.type
_entity_poly.pdbx_seq_one_letter_code
_entity_poly.pdbx_strand_id
1 'polypeptide(L)'
;MEETMKQENNKTKKKYSVVLADPPWDIQQKGAHGAAKHYDLMNLDEIRKMGEAIQAITEDNAHLWLWVTNATIPYVKEILEDWGFTYRSILTWCKPRIQLGVYLRNATEQVIFATKGKAPVGFKSQPTWQFWPVQDHSHKPEELYAIIERVSGKLNLNEEQIESGVKNKKLELFARRPTPGWDVWGNEIDSDISFAKFGYPVPSDEKFEIKGVEDNDREK
;
A
#
# COMPACT_ATOMS: atom_id res chain seq x y z
N MET A 1 -6.68 33.48 -24.59
CA MET A 1 -5.49 33.14 -23.77
C MET A 1 -5.86 32.61 -22.39
N GLU A 2 -6.90 33.13 -21.72
CA GLU A 2 -7.38 32.56 -20.44
C GLU A 2 -8.16 31.23 -20.56
N GLU A 3 -8.79 30.95 -21.70
CA GLU A 3 -9.51 29.67 -21.90
C GLU A 3 -8.57 28.49 -22.16
N THR A 4 -7.38 28.75 -22.71
CA THR A 4 -6.38 27.71 -23.01
C THR A 4 -5.69 27.18 -21.75
N MET A 5 -5.60 28.00 -20.68
CA MET A 5 -5.03 27.57 -19.37
C MET A 5 -6.00 26.77 -18.50
N LYS A 6 -7.30 26.74 -18.81
CA LYS A 6 -8.29 25.93 -18.06
C LYS A 6 -8.37 24.47 -18.54
N GLN A 7 -7.79 24.13 -19.69
CA GLN A 7 -7.91 22.80 -20.28
C GLN A 7 -6.84 21.78 -19.86
N GLU A 8 -5.75 22.19 -19.19
CA GLU A 8 -4.70 21.24 -18.77
C GLU A 8 -4.97 20.53 -17.43
N ASN A 9 -5.98 20.95 -16.66
CA ASN A 9 -6.19 20.47 -15.29
C ASN A 9 -7.24 19.36 -15.11
N ASN A 10 -7.74 18.76 -16.20
CA ASN A 10 -8.76 17.71 -16.13
C ASN A 10 -8.27 16.32 -16.57
N LYS A 11 -6.97 16.03 -16.42
CA LYS A 11 -6.53 14.62 -16.32
C LYS A 11 -7.09 14.09 -15.02
N THR A 12 -8.08 13.19 -15.10
CA THR A 12 -8.59 12.45 -13.94
C THR A 12 -7.41 11.90 -13.14
N LYS A 13 -7.23 12.40 -11.92
CA LYS A 13 -6.21 11.92 -10.98
C LYS A 13 -6.39 10.41 -10.84
N LYS A 14 -5.32 9.65 -11.09
CA LYS A 14 -5.34 8.18 -10.99
C LYS A 14 -5.83 7.81 -9.59
N LYS A 15 -6.82 6.92 -9.52
CA LYS A 15 -7.32 6.35 -8.27
C LYS A 15 -7.28 4.83 -8.35
N TYR A 16 -7.06 4.22 -7.18
CA TYR A 16 -6.92 2.78 -6.99
C TYR A 16 -8.16 2.20 -6.32
N SER A 17 -8.62 1.07 -6.83
CA SER A 17 -9.70 0.29 -6.22
C SER A 17 -9.16 -0.82 -5.33
N VAL A 18 -7.85 -1.11 -5.39
CA VAL A 18 -7.19 -2.11 -4.53
C VAL A 18 -5.87 -1.56 -4.02
N VAL A 19 -5.68 -1.59 -2.71
CA VAL A 19 -4.44 -1.23 -2.03
C VAL A 19 -3.95 -2.40 -1.19
N LEU A 20 -2.69 -2.78 -1.35
CA LEU A 20 -1.94 -3.63 -0.43
C LEU A 20 -0.96 -2.74 0.33
N ALA A 21 -0.86 -2.88 1.65
CA ALA A 21 0.07 -2.13 2.46
C ALA A 21 0.80 -3.03 3.45
N ASP A 22 2.12 -2.87 3.55
CA ASP A 22 2.97 -3.49 4.58
C ASP A 22 3.78 -2.41 5.33
N PRO A 23 3.13 -1.62 6.22
CA PRO A 23 3.81 -0.52 6.88
C PRO A 23 5.03 -0.97 7.69
N PRO A 24 6.10 -0.15 7.76
CA PRO A 24 7.29 -0.47 8.53
C PRO A 24 7.07 -0.17 10.02
N TRP A 25 6.25 -0.98 10.69
CA TRP A 25 5.82 -0.76 12.09
C TRP A 25 6.98 -0.64 13.08
N ASP A 26 7.00 0.40 13.91
CA ASP A 26 7.88 0.52 15.10
C ASP A 26 7.62 -0.55 16.18
N ILE A 27 6.35 -0.96 16.30
CA ILE A 27 5.81 -1.61 17.49
C ILE A 27 6.42 -3.00 17.72
N GLN A 28 7.07 -3.18 18.87
CA GLN A 28 7.81 -4.39 19.23
C GLN A 28 8.91 -4.78 18.22
N GLN A 29 9.44 -3.80 17.48
CA GLN A 29 10.53 -4.00 16.52
C GLN A 29 11.88 -3.45 17.00
N LYS A 30 12.00 -3.12 18.30
CA LYS A 30 13.25 -2.65 18.93
C LYS A 30 13.93 -3.81 19.66
N GLY A 31 15.27 -3.87 19.59
CA GLY A 31 16.09 -4.88 20.28
C GLY A 31 17.03 -5.65 19.35
N ALA A 32 17.70 -6.67 19.88
CA ALA A 32 18.78 -7.39 19.17
C ALA A 32 18.32 -8.08 17.86
N HIS A 33 17.03 -8.41 17.76
CA HIS A 33 16.42 -9.14 16.63
C HIS A 33 15.24 -8.39 16.00
N GLY A 34 15.09 -7.09 16.29
CA GLY A 34 13.97 -6.29 15.80
C GLY A 34 14.22 -5.72 14.39
N ALA A 35 13.13 -5.37 13.69
CA ALA A 35 13.20 -4.84 12.32
C ALA A 35 13.98 -3.51 12.18
N ALA A 36 14.13 -2.75 13.27
CA ALA A 36 14.85 -1.47 13.28
C ALA A 36 16.33 -1.55 12.82
N LYS A 37 16.89 -2.76 12.71
CA LYS A 37 18.25 -2.97 12.18
C LYS A 37 18.32 -3.07 10.66
N HIS A 38 17.18 -3.17 9.98
CA HIS A 38 17.10 -3.50 8.56
C HIS A 38 16.58 -2.35 7.69
N TYR A 39 15.69 -1.51 8.21
CA TYR A 39 15.09 -0.37 7.50
C TYR A 39 14.51 0.64 8.49
N ASP A 40 14.25 1.86 8.02
CA ASP A 40 13.62 2.92 8.81
C ASP A 40 12.17 2.55 9.14
N LEU A 41 11.82 2.68 10.42
CA LEU A 41 10.48 2.36 10.93
C LEU A 41 9.65 3.63 11.06
N MET A 42 8.33 3.47 10.91
CA MET A 42 7.34 4.49 11.20
C MET A 42 6.64 4.17 12.52
N ASN A 43 6.46 5.21 13.34
CA ASN A 43 5.62 5.13 14.51
C ASN A 43 4.12 5.10 14.11
N LEU A 44 3.27 4.72 15.05
CA LEU A 44 1.84 4.58 14.79
C LEU A 44 1.19 5.88 14.28
N ASP A 45 1.57 7.02 14.84
CA ASP A 45 0.98 8.31 14.46
C ASP A 45 1.37 8.70 13.03
N GLU A 46 2.59 8.40 12.59
CA GLU A 46 3.03 8.61 11.20
C GLU A 46 2.22 7.74 10.23
N ILE A 47 2.01 6.45 10.56
CA ILE A 47 1.21 5.54 9.72
C ILE A 47 -0.25 6.02 9.64
N ARG A 48 -0.82 6.44 10.77
CA ARG A 48 -2.20 6.96 10.84
C ARG A 48 -2.36 8.24 10.01
N LYS A 49 -1.41 9.18 10.12
CA LYS A 49 -1.41 10.46 9.37
C LYS A 49 -1.32 10.30 7.86
N MET A 50 -0.99 9.12 7.34
CA MET A 50 -1.10 8.85 5.90
C MET A 50 -2.55 8.85 5.40
N GLY A 51 -3.54 8.84 6.30
CA GLY A 51 -4.95 8.76 5.97
C GLY A 51 -5.41 9.73 4.88
N GLU A 52 -4.96 10.99 4.90
CA GLU A 52 -5.30 11.96 3.85
C GLU A 52 -4.80 11.52 2.47
N ALA A 53 -3.55 11.06 2.38
CA ALA A 53 -2.94 10.56 1.15
C ALA A 53 -3.71 9.34 0.61
N ILE A 54 -3.99 8.38 1.50
CA ILE A 54 -4.72 7.15 1.16
C ILE A 54 -6.14 7.46 0.69
N GLN A 55 -6.85 8.35 1.37
CA GLN A 55 -8.21 8.75 0.99
C GLN A 55 -8.23 9.46 -0.37
N ALA A 56 -7.23 10.26 -0.68
CA ALA A 56 -7.14 11.01 -1.93
C ALA A 56 -6.88 10.12 -3.16
N ILE A 57 -6.12 9.03 -2.99
CA ILE A 57 -5.75 8.11 -4.08
C ILE A 57 -6.68 6.90 -4.22
N THR A 58 -7.58 6.67 -3.28
CA THR A 58 -8.53 5.55 -3.34
C THR A 58 -9.84 5.94 -4.01
N GLU A 59 -10.41 5.00 -4.77
CA GLU A 59 -11.78 5.11 -5.30
C GLU A 59 -12.81 5.10 -4.17
N ASP A 60 -14.06 5.49 -4.48
CA ASP A 60 -15.15 5.52 -3.50
C ASP A 60 -15.54 4.10 -3.04
N ASN A 61 -15.30 3.11 -3.91
CA ASN A 61 -15.39 1.69 -3.62
C ASN A 61 -14.00 1.07 -3.80
N ALA A 62 -13.33 0.76 -2.69
CA ALA A 62 -11.98 0.21 -2.72
C ALA A 62 -11.80 -0.89 -1.68
N HIS A 63 -10.85 -1.78 -1.93
CA HIS A 63 -10.35 -2.77 -0.97
C HIS A 63 -8.99 -2.34 -0.43
N LEU A 64 -8.80 -2.57 0.86
CA LEU A 64 -7.51 -2.49 1.53
C LEU A 64 -7.14 -3.86 2.08
N TRP A 65 -5.93 -4.29 1.78
CA TRP A 65 -5.25 -5.44 2.36
C TRP A 65 -4.06 -4.92 3.16
N LEU A 66 -4.12 -5.01 4.48
CA LEU A 66 -3.13 -4.41 5.37
C LEU A 66 -2.41 -5.50 6.14
N TRP A 67 -1.11 -5.69 5.89
CA TRP A 67 -0.27 -6.57 6.69
C TRP A 67 -0.11 -6.02 8.11
N VAL A 68 -0.33 -6.90 9.09
CA VAL A 68 -0.16 -6.62 10.51
C VAL A 68 0.48 -7.81 11.22
N THR A 69 1.16 -7.51 12.32
CA THR A 69 1.67 -8.52 13.24
C THR A 69 0.68 -8.69 14.39
N ASN A 70 0.82 -9.76 15.19
CA ASN A 70 -0.02 -9.91 16.40
C ASN A 70 0.08 -8.71 17.36
N ALA A 71 1.22 -8.02 17.37
CA ALA A 71 1.44 -6.83 18.21
C ALA A 71 0.74 -5.57 17.69
N THR A 72 0.45 -5.50 16.38
CA THR A 72 -0.15 -4.30 15.76
C THR A 72 -1.66 -4.42 15.56
N ILE A 73 -2.25 -5.60 15.76
CA ILE A 73 -3.71 -5.82 15.72
C ILE A 73 -4.51 -4.79 16.54
N PRO A 74 -4.13 -4.43 17.79
CA PRO A 74 -4.93 -3.51 18.60
C PRO A 74 -5.14 -2.14 17.95
N TYR A 75 -4.25 -1.72 17.04
CA TYR A 75 -4.25 -0.39 16.41
C TYR A 75 -4.92 -0.36 15.04
N VAL A 76 -5.39 -1.52 14.56
CA VAL A 76 -6.01 -1.63 13.22
C VAL A 76 -7.24 -0.74 13.12
N LYS A 77 -8.03 -0.66 14.20
CA LYS A 77 -9.27 0.11 14.18
C LYS A 77 -9.00 1.59 13.87
N GLU A 78 -8.09 2.21 14.60
CA GLU A 78 -7.75 3.63 14.43
C GLU A 78 -7.18 3.92 13.03
N ILE A 79 -6.35 3.01 12.52
CA ILE A 79 -5.77 3.16 11.17
C ILE A 79 -6.84 3.10 10.10
N LEU A 80 -7.76 2.13 10.19
CA LEU A 80 -8.84 2.01 9.23
C LEU A 80 -9.78 3.23 9.28
N GLU A 81 -10.08 3.75 10.47
CA GLU A 81 -10.85 4.98 10.64
C GLU A 81 -10.16 6.17 9.96
N ASP A 82 -8.87 6.41 10.25
CA ASP A 82 -8.11 7.52 9.67
C ASP A 82 -7.90 7.38 8.15
N TRP A 83 -7.79 6.14 7.64
CA TRP A 83 -7.64 5.87 6.20
C TRP A 83 -8.97 5.80 5.46
N GLY A 84 -10.11 5.87 6.16
CA GLY A 84 -11.45 5.86 5.56
C GLY A 84 -11.92 4.48 5.09
N PHE A 85 -11.50 3.42 5.77
CA PHE A 85 -11.86 2.03 5.51
C PHE A 85 -12.66 1.41 6.66
N THR A 86 -13.48 0.42 6.35
CA THR A 86 -14.24 -0.38 7.30
C THR A 86 -13.68 -1.80 7.36
N TYR A 87 -13.31 -2.26 8.56
CA TYR A 87 -12.88 -3.64 8.80
C TYR A 87 -13.92 -4.65 8.30
N ARG A 88 -13.46 -5.75 7.67
CA ARG A 88 -14.32 -6.87 7.27
C ARG A 88 -13.88 -8.21 7.84
N SER A 89 -12.64 -8.59 7.60
CA SER A 89 -12.12 -9.88 8.01
C SER A 89 -10.60 -9.88 8.12
N ILE A 90 -10.07 -10.97 8.63
CA ILE A 90 -8.63 -11.23 8.77
C ILE A 90 -8.28 -12.48 7.99
N LEU A 91 -7.13 -12.45 7.29
CA LEU A 91 -6.50 -13.58 6.64
C LEU A 91 -5.17 -13.88 7.37
N THR A 92 -5.00 -15.10 7.84
CA THR A 92 -3.85 -15.52 8.64
C THR A 92 -2.83 -16.26 7.77
N TRP A 93 -1.60 -15.77 7.72
CA TRP A 93 -0.46 -16.53 7.19
C TRP A 93 0.14 -17.38 8.32
N CYS A 94 -0.07 -18.70 8.24
CA CYS A 94 0.52 -19.68 9.12
C CYS A 94 1.95 -20.01 8.70
N LYS A 95 2.90 -19.87 9.62
CA LYS A 95 4.32 -20.17 9.40
C LYS A 95 4.71 -21.48 10.11
N PRO A 96 5.44 -22.41 9.47
CA PRO A 96 5.86 -23.69 10.07
C PRO A 96 7.03 -23.55 11.05
N ARG A 97 7.15 -22.42 11.77
CA ARG A 97 8.21 -22.21 12.75
C ARG A 97 7.79 -21.22 13.83
N ILE A 98 8.40 -21.41 14.99
CA ILE A 98 8.27 -20.54 16.15
C ILE A 98 9.20 -19.32 15.97
N GLN A 99 8.66 -18.11 16.08
CA GLN A 99 9.39 -16.84 16.00
C GLN A 99 9.41 -16.16 17.38
N LEU A 100 9.75 -14.86 17.42
CA LEU A 100 9.77 -14.05 18.64
C LEU A 100 8.41 -14.02 19.34
N GLY A 101 8.41 -13.75 20.64
CA GLY A 101 7.21 -13.63 21.46
C GLY A 101 7.51 -13.91 22.93
N VAL A 102 6.92 -13.12 23.83
CA VAL A 102 7.19 -13.21 25.28
C VAL A 102 6.25 -14.21 25.96
N TYR A 103 4.94 -14.07 25.75
CA TYR A 103 3.92 -14.94 26.36
C TYR A 103 3.55 -16.11 25.44
N LEU A 104 3.06 -15.79 24.25
CA LEU A 104 2.88 -16.74 23.16
C LEU A 104 3.94 -16.47 22.10
N ARG A 105 4.39 -17.53 21.44
CA ARG A 105 5.40 -17.43 20.39
C ARG A 105 4.72 -17.23 19.05
N ASN A 106 5.17 -16.23 18.28
CA ASN A 106 4.58 -15.94 16.98
C ASN A 106 4.84 -17.10 16.01
N ALA A 107 3.78 -17.66 15.44
CA ALA A 107 3.84 -18.61 14.33
C ALA A 107 2.95 -18.14 13.16
N THR A 108 2.49 -16.89 13.21
CA THR A 108 1.58 -16.30 12.23
C THR A 108 1.92 -14.84 11.96
N GLU A 109 1.53 -14.37 10.79
CA GLU A 109 1.26 -12.96 10.49
C GLU A 109 -0.15 -12.82 9.93
N GLN A 110 -0.69 -11.61 9.92
CA GLN A 110 -2.08 -11.38 9.57
C GLN A 110 -2.19 -10.36 8.45
N VAL A 111 -3.25 -10.46 7.65
CA VAL A 111 -3.64 -9.47 6.65
C VAL A 111 -5.08 -9.07 6.95
N ILE A 112 -5.28 -7.79 7.26
CA ILE A 112 -6.61 -7.23 7.45
C ILE A 112 -7.22 -6.95 6.08
N PHE A 113 -8.42 -7.49 5.84
CA PHE A 113 -9.25 -7.13 4.71
C PHE A 113 -10.28 -6.08 5.15
N ALA A 114 -10.28 -4.94 4.49
CA ALA A 114 -11.17 -3.81 4.76
C ALA A 114 -11.72 -3.23 3.45
N THR A 115 -12.88 -2.56 3.52
CA THR A 115 -13.47 -1.90 2.35
C THR A 115 -13.80 -0.44 2.60
N LYS A 116 -13.70 0.36 1.55
CA LYS A 116 -14.29 1.69 1.44
C LYS A 116 -15.58 1.59 0.63
N GLY A 117 -16.62 2.30 1.05
CA GLY A 117 -17.94 2.25 0.41
C GLY A 117 -18.54 0.83 0.35
N LYS A 118 -19.13 0.49 -0.80
CA LYS A 118 -19.78 -0.79 -1.12
C LYS A 118 -18.97 -1.60 -2.13
N ALA A 119 -17.65 -1.70 -1.93
CA ALA A 119 -16.76 -2.45 -2.82
C ALA A 119 -17.20 -3.93 -2.96
N PRO A 120 -17.38 -4.43 -4.20
CA PRO A 120 -17.84 -5.80 -4.43
C PRO A 120 -16.68 -6.82 -4.30
N VAL A 121 -17.00 -8.01 -3.83
CA VAL A 121 -16.07 -9.16 -3.82
C VAL A 121 -16.34 -10.10 -4.99
N GLY A 122 -15.28 -10.47 -5.71
CA GLY A 122 -15.32 -11.40 -6.85
C GLY A 122 -15.41 -12.87 -6.45
N PHE A 123 -15.00 -13.21 -5.23
CA PHE A 123 -15.03 -14.58 -4.72
C PHE A 123 -15.41 -14.62 -3.24
N LYS A 124 -16.47 -15.35 -2.90
CA LYS A 124 -17.10 -15.34 -1.57
C LYS A 124 -16.68 -16.50 -0.65
N SER A 125 -15.91 -17.46 -1.17
CA SER A 125 -15.55 -18.68 -0.45
C SER A 125 -14.05 -18.76 -0.14
N GLN A 126 -13.37 -17.61 0.02
CA GLN A 126 -11.95 -17.56 0.35
C GLN A 126 -11.73 -17.95 1.82
N PRO A 127 -10.96 -19.01 2.13
CA PRO A 127 -10.60 -19.33 3.50
C PRO A 127 -9.71 -18.25 4.13
N THR A 128 -9.87 -18.04 5.44
CA THR A 128 -9.22 -16.99 6.23
C THR A 128 -7.88 -17.41 6.83
N TRP A 129 -7.33 -18.55 6.45
CA TRP A 129 -5.97 -18.94 6.82
C TRP A 129 -5.28 -19.62 5.64
N GLN A 130 -3.97 -19.45 5.56
CA GLN A 130 -3.13 -19.97 4.49
C GLN A 130 -1.80 -20.46 5.04
N PHE A 131 -1.23 -21.46 4.39
CA PHE A 131 0.10 -21.96 4.68
C PHE A 131 0.98 -21.67 3.46
N TRP A 132 1.93 -20.75 3.61
CA TRP A 132 2.79 -20.26 2.54
C TRP A 132 4.26 -20.32 2.93
N PRO A 133 5.18 -20.41 1.96
CA PRO A 133 6.61 -20.46 2.21
C PRO A 133 7.09 -19.24 3.02
N VAL A 134 7.97 -19.49 3.98
CA VAL A 134 8.71 -18.43 4.68
C VAL A 134 10.00 -18.17 3.92
N GLN A 135 10.17 -16.93 3.48
CA GLN A 135 11.32 -16.48 2.72
C GLN A 135 12.26 -15.66 3.62
N ASP A 136 13.15 -14.87 3.01
CA ASP A 136 14.08 -13.98 3.71
C ASP A 136 13.36 -12.98 4.63
N HIS A 137 14.14 -12.31 5.49
CA HIS A 137 13.62 -11.45 6.54
C HIS A 137 12.58 -10.43 6.03
N SER A 138 11.38 -10.49 6.62
CA SER A 138 10.24 -9.62 6.30
C SER A 138 9.73 -9.74 4.85
N HIS A 139 10.14 -10.73 4.07
CA HIS A 139 9.62 -10.98 2.73
C HIS A 139 8.23 -11.62 2.82
N LYS A 140 7.21 -10.90 2.36
CA LYS A 140 5.81 -11.37 2.34
C LYS A 140 5.57 -12.31 1.14
N PRO A 141 4.75 -13.37 1.31
CA PRO A 141 4.50 -14.37 0.28
C PRO A 141 3.74 -13.81 -0.92
N GLU A 142 4.22 -14.11 -2.12
CA GLU A 142 3.62 -13.72 -3.40
C GLU A 142 2.23 -14.34 -3.60
N GLU A 143 1.93 -15.45 -2.94
CA GLU A 143 0.63 -16.12 -3.03
C GLU A 143 -0.53 -15.22 -2.56
N LEU A 144 -0.26 -14.19 -1.75
CA LEU A 144 -1.27 -13.21 -1.38
C LEU A 144 -1.82 -12.46 -2.59
N TYR A 145 -1.00 -12.11 -3.59
CA TYR A 145 -1.45 -11.37 -4.77
C TYR A 145 -2.55 -12.14 -5.52
N ALA A 146 -2.42 -13.47 -5.64
CA ALA A 146 -3.44 -14.30 -6.28
C ALA A 146 -4.77 -14.31 -5.49
N ILE A 147 -4.71 -14.27 -4.15
CA ILE A 147 -5.92 -14.12 -3.32
C ILE A 147 -6.53 -12.75 -3.51
N ILE A 148 -5.72 -11.68 -3.49
CA ILE A 148 -6.20 -10.31 -3.67
C ILE A 148 -6.92 -10.18 -5.01
N GLU A 149 -6.34 -10.68 -6.10
CA GLU A 149 -6.97 -10.65 -7.42
C GLU A 149 -8.26 -11.46 -7.48
N ARG A 150 -8.29 -12.62 -6.83
CA ARG A 150 -9.50 -13.46 -6.78
C ARG A 150 -10.64 -12.78 -6.02
N VAL A 151 -10.34 -12.18 -4.86
CA VAL A 151 -11.35 -11.58 -3.98
C VAL A 151 -11.73 -10.18 -4.44
N SER A 152 -10.79 -9.38 -4.90
CA SER A 152 -11.01 -7.98 -5.32
C SER A 152 -11.41 -7.84 -6.79
N GLY A 153 -11.40 -8.94 -7.53
CA GLY A 153 -11.67 -8.97 -8.97
C GLY A 153 -10.39 -8.87 -9.80
N LYS A 154 -10.40 -9.52 -10.97
CA LYS A 154 -9.31 -9.41 -11.94
C LYS A 154 -9.30 -7.99 -12.51
N LEU A 155 -8.33 -7.19 -12.07
CA LEU A 155 -8.03 -5.86 -12.61
C LEU A 155 -6.79 -5.91 -13.52
N ASN A 156 -6.42 -7.10 -14.01
CA ASN A 156 -5.27 -7.28 -14.87
C ASN A 156 -5.60 -6.68 -16.23
N LEU A 157 -4.95 -5.57 -16.53
CA LEU A 157 -4.98 -4.96 -17.85
C LEU A 157 -4.17 -5.86 -18.79
N ASN A 158 -4.72 -6.15 -19.97
CA ASN A 158 -3.94 -6.76 -21.05
C ASN A 158 -3.00 -5.71 -21.70
N GLU A 159 -2.06 -6.16 -22.53
CA GLU A 159 -1.11 -5.27 -23.22
C GLU A 159 -1.82 -4.16 -24.00
N GLU A 160 -2.92 -4.49 -24.69
CA GLU A 160 -3.76 -3.53 -25.41
C GLU A 160 -4.38 -2.46 -24.49
N GLN A 161 -4.81 -2.83 -23.28
CA GLN A 161 -5.34 -1.91 -22.28
C GLN A 161 -4.25 -1.02 -21.69
N ILE A 162 -3.03 -1.54 -21.55
CA ILE A 162 -1.87 -0.76 -21.12
C ILE A 162 -1.48 0.24 -22.21
N GLU A 163 -1.40 -0.19 -23.47
CA GLU A 163 -1.07 0.64 -24.63
C GLU A 163 -2.15 1.71 -24.91
N SER A 164 -3.43 1.38 -24.69
CA SER A 164 -4.54 2.34 -24.79
C SER A 164 -4.62 3.30 -23.59
N GLY A 165 -3.70 3.20 -22.62
CA GLY A 165 -3.55 4.14 -21.52
C GLY A 165 -4.48 3.89 -20.33
N VAL A 166 -5.07 2.68 -20.21
CA VAL A 166 -5.81 2.30 -19.01
C VAL A 166 -4.82 2.26 -17.84
N LYS A 167 -5.10 3.06 -16.82
CA LYS A 167 -4.24 3.16 -15.64
C LYS A 167 -4.49 1.97 -14.72
N ASN A 168 -3.40 1.36 -14.22
CA ASN A 168 -3.47 0.31 -13.21
C ASN A 168 -4.32 0.74 -11.99
N LYS A 169 -5.11 -0.19 -11.45
CA LYS A 169 -6.04 0.04 -10.34
C LYS A 169 -5.59 -0.58 -9.02
N LYS A 170 -4.42 -1.24 -9.04
CA LYS A 170 -3.81 -1.92 -7.91
C LYS A 170 -2.54 -1.18 -7.48
N LEU A 171 -2.39 -0.91 -6.18
CA LEU A 171 -1.24 -0.23 -5.59
C LEU A 171 -0.70 -1.01 -4.40
N GLU A 172 0.61 -1.24 -4.39
CA GLU A 172 1.34 -1.76 -3.24
C GLU A 172 2.12 -0.62 -2.56
N LEU A 173 1.81 -0.38 -1.28
CA LEU A 173 2.48 0.60 -0.43
C LEU A 173 3.57 -0.07 0.40
N PHE A 174 4.67 0.66 0.58
CA PHE A 174 5.89 0.20 1.25
C PHE A 174 6.56 -0.97 0.51
N ALA A 175 6.40 -0.98 -0.82
CA ALA A 175 7.00 -2.00 -1.67
C ALA A 175 8.53 -1.87 -1.69
N ARG A 176 9.20 -3.01 -1.82
CA ARG A 176 10.67 -3.11 -1.97
C ARG A 176 11.11 -3.79 -3.26
N ARG A 177 10.14 -4.24 -4.06
CA ARG A 177 10.36 -4.87 -5.36
C ARG A 177 9.19 -4.57 -6.30
N PRO A 178 9.41 -4.52 -7.62
CA PRO A 178 8.32 -4.39 -8.57
C PRO A 178 7.42 -5.62 -8.50
N THR A 179 6.11 -5.40 -8.56
CA THR A 179 5.12 -6.46 -8.60
C THR A 179 4.36 -6.39 -9.93
N PRO A 180 4.44 -7.40 -10.81
CA PRO A 180 3.77 -7.36 -12.10
C PRO A 180 2.27 -7.06 -12.00
N GLY A 181 1.82 -6.06 -12.76
CA GLY A 181 0.43 -5.63 -12.74
C GLY A 181 0.04 -4.83 -11.48
N TRP A 182 0.99 -4.32 -10.71
CA TRP A 182 0.76 -3.41 -9.58
C TRP A 182 1.59 -2.15 -9.77
N ASP A 183 1.01 -1.01 -9.44
CA ASP A 183 1.82 0.16 -9.13
C ASP A 183 2.45 -0.04 -7.76
N VAL A 184 3.62 0.56 -7.55
CA VAL A 184 4.36 0.48 -6.29
C VAL A 184 4.68 1.86 -5.73
N TRP A 185 4.71 1.96 -4.41
CA TRP A 185 5.26 3.11 -3.69
C TRP A 185 6.10 2.62 -2.50
N GLY A 186 7.32 3.12 -2.36
CA GLY A 186 8.21 2.76 -1.26
C GLY A 186 9.57 3.44 -1.31
N ASN A 187 10.27 3.47 -0.17
CA ASN A 187 11.57 4.13 -0.03
C ASN A 187 12.72 3.40 -0.73
N GLU A 188 12.56 2.11 -1.04
CA GLU A 188 13.63 1.25 -1.57
C GLU A 188 13.36 0.83 -3.03
N ILE A 189 12.47 1.55 -3.73
CA ILE A 189 12.06 1.24 -5.09
C ILE A 189 11.76 2.49 -5.90
N ASP A 190 11.89 2.39 -7.22
CA ASP A 190 11.41 3.40 -8.15
C ASP A 190 9.87 3.43 -8.16
N SER A 191 9.28 4.36 -7.40
CA SER A 191 7.83 4.40 -7.13
C SER A 191 7.01 4.93 -8.31
N ASP A 192 5.83 4.38 -8.58
CA ASP A 192 4.94 4.80 -9.68
C ASP A 192 4.06 6.02 -9.34
N ILE A 193 4.01 6.38 -8.05
CA ILE A 193 3.28 7.54 -7.53
C ILE A 193 4.13 8.31 -6.52
N SER A 194 3.68 9.52 -6.20
CA SER A 194 4.28 10.37 -5.18
C SER A 194 3.29 10.73 -4.08
N PHE A 195 3.74 10.61 -2.82
CA PHE A 195 3.06 11.14 -1.64
C PHE A 195 3.79 12.36 -1.03
N ALA A 196 4.79 12.93 -1.70
CA ALA A 196 5.56 14.08 -1.22
C ALA A 196 4.66 15.26 -0.81
N LYS A 197 3.62 15.57 -1.59
CA LYS A 197 2.65 16.65 -1.27
C LYS A 197 1.86 16.43 0.02
N PHE A 198 1.82 15.20 0.53
CA PHE A 198 1.21 14.84 1.80
C PHE A 198 2.23 14.69 2.94
N GLY A 199 3.50 15.05 2.69
CA GLY A 199 4.59 14.93 3.66
C GLY A 199 5.26 13.57 3.72
N TYR A 200 5.04 12.69 2.74
CA TYR A 200 5.69 11.37 2.65
C TYR A 200 6.52 11.26 1.37
N PRO A 201 7.66 11.97 1.28
CA PRO A 201 8.54 11.85 0.13
C PRO A 201 9.28 10.51 0.13
N VAL A 202 9.59 10.01 -1.07
CA VAL A 202 10.46 8.84 -1.31
C VAL A 202 11.60 9.25 -2.24
N PRO A 203 12.75 8.54 -2.26
CA PRO A 203 13.90 8.93 -3.09
C PRO A 203 13.57 9.07 -4.59
N SER A 204 12.65 8.27 -5.13
CA SER A 204 12.22 8.37 -6.53
C SER A 204 11.34 9.57 -6.84
N ASP A 205 11.00 10.43 -5.87
CA ASP A 205 10.09 11.56 -6.09
C ASP A 205 10.64 12.62 -7.02
N GLU A 206 11.97 12.69 -7.21
CA GLU A 206 12.64 13.59 -8.14
C GLU A 206 12.08 13.49 -9.57
N LYS A 207 11.56 12.32 -9.98
CA LYS A 207 10.97 12.14 -11.32
C LYS A 207 9.56 12.72 -11.46
N PHE A 208 8.89 13.01 -10.35
CA PHE A 208 7.57 13.66 -10.32
C PHE A 208 7.68 15.17 -10.16
N GLU A 209 8.85 15.70 -9.84
CA GLU A 209 9.16 17.13 -9.94
C GLU A 209 9.21 17.53 -11.41
N ILE A 210 8.09 18.03 -11.93
CA ILE A 210 8.07 18.68 -13.24
C ILE A 210 8.89 19.97 -13.11
N LYS A 211 10.05 20.01 -13.78
CA LYS A 211 10.78 21.25 -14.08
C LYS A 211 9.81 22.27 -14.69
N GLY A 212 9.56 23.34 -13.98
CA GLY A 212 8.78 24.45 -14.48
C GLY A 212 8.76 25.64 -13.54
N VAL A 213 9.84 26.43 -13.54
CA VAL A 213 9.87 27.83 -14.00
C VAL A 213 11.32 28.11 -14.41
N GLU A 214 11.58 28.33 -15.70
CA GLU A 214 12.81 29.02 -16.12
C GLU A 214 12.75 30.43 -15.55
N ASP A 215 13.76 30.76 -14.73
CA ASP A 215 13.97 32.05 -14.08
C ASP A 215 14.35 33.10 -15.15
N ASN A 216 13.40 33.46 -16.01
CA ASN A 216 13.50 34.58 -16.93
C ASN A 216 13.16 35.87 -16.18
N ASP A 217 14.04 36.28 -15.26
CA ASP A 217 14.11 37.67 -14.80
C ASP A 217 15.53 37.95 -14.27
N ARG A 218 16.48 38.03 -15.20
CA ARG A 218 17.74 38.76 -15.04
C ARG A 218 17.98 39.69 -16.21
N GLU A 219 17.09 40.65 -16.40
CA GLU A 219 17.43 41.92 -17.06
C GLU A 219 16.66 43.06 -16.41
N LYS A 220 17.35 43.77 -15.50
CA LYS A 220 17.37 45.24 -15.40
C LYS A 220 18.43 45.69 -14.41
#